data_AF-A0A257UH80-F1
#
_entry.id   AF-A0A257UH80-F1
#
_cell.length_a   1.000
_cell.length_b   1.000
_cell.length_c   1.000
_cell.angle_alpha   90.00
_cell.angle_beta   90.00
_cell.angle_gamma   90.00
#
_symmetry.space_group_name_H-M   'P 1'
#
loop_
_entity.id
_entity.type
_entity.pdbx_description
1 polymer ?
#
loop_
_entity_poly.entity_id
_entity_poly.type
_entity_poly.pdbx_seq_one_letter_code
_entity_poly.pdbx_strand_id
1 'polypeptide(L)'
;MSECRCFYVEAGKGMRQVGSLEEALAARGNGGYIWVDMFDPARPELDAVAGRLGIHPLAVEDCFDSNQVPKVEDYPGHTFILFNRYSY
;
A
#
# COMPACT_ATOMS: atom_id res chain seq x y z
N MET A 1 10.29 12.04 7.70
CA MET A 1 9.21 11.86 8.69
C MET A 1 8.24 10.93 8.02
N SER A 2 7.88 9.81 8.66
CA SER A 2 6.91 8.87 8.10
C SER A 2 5.58 9.55 7.88
N GLU A 3 4.99 9.36 6.70
CA GLU A 3 3.64 9.83 6.37
C GLU A 3 2.79 8.67 5.87
N CYS A 4 1.58 8.53 6.40
CA CYS A 4 0.60 7.55 5.93
C CYS A 4 -0.69 8.26 5.55
N ARG A 5 -1.11 8.11 4.29
CA ARG A 5 -2.32 8.71 3.74
C ARG A 5 -3.22 7.62 3.18
N CYS A 6 -4.47 7.60 3.63
CA CYS A 6 -5.47 6.67 3.14
C CYS A 6 -6.49 7.41 2.27
N PHE A 7 -6.90 6.77 1.18
CA PHE A 7 -7.87 7.32 0.25
C PHE A 7 -8.89 6.26 -0.14
N TYR A 8 -10.11 6.72 -0.39
CA TYR A 8 -11.14 5.96 -1.07
C TYR A 8 -11.29 6.50 -2.49
N VAL A 9 -11.29 5.59 -3.46
CA VAL A 9 -11.42 5.91 -4.88
C VAL A 9 -12.71 5.30 -5.39
N GLU A 10 -13.57 6.15 -5.94
CA GLU A 10 -14.83 5.75 -6.54
C GLU A 10 -14.79 6.01 -8.04
N ALA A 11 -15.17 5.00 -8.83
CA ALA A 11 -15.19 5.10 -10.27
C ALA A 11 -16.06 6.29 -10.72
N GLY A 12 -15.49 7.18 -11.53
CA GLY A 12 -16.18 8.38 -12.02
C GLY A 12 -16.30 9.56 -11.04
N LYS A 13 -15.93 9.40 -9.76
CA LYS A 13 -15.94 10.50 -8.77
C LYS A 13 -14.56 10.89 -8.26
N GLY A 14 -13.53 10.11 -8.59
CA GLY A 14 -12.13 10.42 -8.26
C GLY A 14 -11.70 9.91 -6.89
N MET A 15 -10.63 10.49 -6.37
CA MET A 15 -9.94 10.06 -5.14
C MET A 15 -10.22 11.03 -4.00
N ARG A 16 -10.70 10.52 -2.86
CA ARG A 16 -10.97 11.29 -1.65
C ARG A 16 -10.12 10.77 -0.50
N GLN A 17 -9.44 11.67 0.21
CA GLN A 17 -8.72 11.30 1.42
C GLN A 17 -9.69 10.94 2.55
N VAL A 18 -9.36 9.87 3.29
CA VAL A 18 -10.08 9.41 4.48
C VAL A 18 -9.17 9.53 5.71
N GLY A 19 -9.76 9.54 6.90
CA GLY A 19 -9.04 9.77 8.15
C GLY A 19 -8.23 8.57 8.64
N SER A 20 -8.52 7.36 8.18
CA SER A 20 -7.83 6.15 8.64
C SER A 20 -7.92 4.98 7.67
N LEU A 21 -7.06 3.97 7.88
CA LEU A 21 -7.12 2.68 7.16
C LEU A 21 -8.46 1.96 7.39
N GLU A 22 -8.99 1.98 8.61
CA GLU A 22 -10.29 1.34 8.92
C GLU A 22 -11.45 2.02 8.17
N GLU A 23 -11.44 3.35 8.09
CA GLU A 23 -12.43 4.09 7.31
C GLU A 23 -12.34 3.76 5.82
N ALA A 24 -11.12 3.67 5.28
CA ALA A 24 -10.89 3.21 3.90
C ALA A 24 -11.44 1.80 3.68
N LEU A 25 -11.08 0.85 4.56
CA LEU A 25 -11.52 -0.55 4.47
C LEU A 25 -13.04 -0.69 4.54
N ALA A 26 -13.71 0.06 5.42
CA ALA A 26 -15.15 0.09 5.52
C ALA A 26 -15.82 0.62 4.24
N ALA A 27 -15.20 1.63 3.60
CA ALA A 27 -15.72 2.22 2.36
C ALA A 27 -15.62 1.29 1.14
N ARG A 28 -14.70 0.30 1.15
CA ARG A 28 -14.52 -0.69 0.06
C ARG A 28 -15.81 -1.42 -0.30
N GLY A 29 -16.73 -1.63 0.66
CA GLY A 29 -18.02 -2.28 0.43
C GLY A 29 -18.95 -1.54 -0.55
N ASN A 30 -18.67 -0.28 -0.87
CA ASN A 30 -19.51 0.56 -1.72
C ASN A 30 -19.12 0.54 -3.21
N GLY A 31 -18.30 -0.43 -3.64
CA GLY A 31 -17.94 -0.63 -5.06
C GLY A 31 -16.74 0.17 -5.56
N GLY A 32 -16.02 0.87 -4.67
CA GLY A 32 -14.74 1.51 -4.95
C GLY A 32 -13.54 0.67 -4.52
N TYR A 33 -12.35 1.26 -4.60
CA TYR A 33 -11.10 0.69 -4.08
C TYR A 33 -10.39 1.68 -3.17
N ILE A 34 -9.50 1.16 -2.32
CA ILE A 34 -8.72 1.96 -1.40
C ILE A 34 -7.32 2.17 -1.97
N TRP A 35 -6.73 3.32 -1.65
CA TRP A 35 -5.33 3.59 -1.90
C TRP A 35 -4.66 3.97 -0.58
N VAL A 36 -3.64 3.23 -0.19
CA VAL A 36 -2.84 3.52 0.99
C VAL A 36 -1.46 3.93 0.51
N ASP A 37 -1.08 5.15 0.83
CA ASP A 37 0.18 5.76 0.45
C ASP A 37 1.03 5.96 1.70
N MET A 38 2.18 5.31 1.74
CA MET A 38 3.13 5.39 2.84
C MET A 38 4.46 5.91 2.31
N PHE A 39 4.92 7.03 2.87
CA PHE A 39 6.21 7.62 2.55
C PHE A 39 7.18 7.42 3.72
N ASP A 40 8.34 6.83 3.43
CA ASP A 40 9.40 6.53 4.41
C ASP A 40 8.88 5.84 5.70
N PRO A 41 8.06 4.77 5.60
CA PRO A 41 7.47 4.12 6.76
C PRO A 41 8.52 3.35 7.55
N ALA A 42 8.41 3.37 8.88
CA ALA A 42 9.17 2.44 9.71
C ALA A 42 8.64 1.01 9.54
N ARG A 43 9.50 0.01 9.75
CA ARG A 43 9.12 -1.42 9.64
C ARG A 43 7.81 -1.77 10.38
N PRO A 44 7.61 -1.39 11.65
CA PRO A 44 6.38 -1.71 12.37
C PRO A 44 5.11 -1.07 11.77
N GLU A 45 5.25 0.09 11.12
CA GLU A 45 4.12 0.80 10.51
C GLU A 45 3.67 0.09 9.23
N LEU A 46 4.63 -0.31 8.38
CA LEU A 46 4.32 -1.07 7.17
C LEU A 46 3.81 -2.47 7.50
N ASP A 47 4.39 -3.15 8.49
CA ASP A 47 3.91 -4.46 8.97
C ASP A 47 2.44 -4.38 9.45
N ALA A 48 2.08 -3.31 10.17
CA ALA A 48 0.71 -3.13 10.65
C ALA A 48 -0.30 -2.98 9.49
N VAL A 49 0.03 -2.19 8.47
CA VAL A 49 -0.81 -2.03 7.26
C VAL A 49 -0.85 -3.35 6.47
N ALA A 50 0.30 -3.98 6.26
CA ALA A 50 0.42 -5.24 5.54
C ALA A 50 -0.44 -6.36 6.15
N GLY A 51 -0.42 -6.49 7.48
CA GLY A 51 -1.24 -7.47 8.20
C GLY A 51 -2.74 -7.25 8.03
N ARG A 52 -3.20 -6.00 7.90
CA ARG A 52 -4.62 -5.70 7.64
C ARG A 52 -5.03 -5.94 6.19
N LEU A 53 -4.11 -5.77 5.25
CA LEU A 53 -4.36 -5.95 3.81
C LEU A 53 -4.08 -7.37 3.33
N GLY A 54 -3.48 -8.23 4.15
CA GLY A 54 -3.08 -9.59 3.77
C GLY A 54 -1.87 -9.61 2.83
N ILE A 55 -1.00 -8.62 2.91
CA ILE A 55 0.24 -8.56 2.13
C ILE A 55 1.22 -9.59 2.69
N HIS A 56 1.91 -10.30 1.80
CA HIS A 56 2.83 -11.35 2.21
C HIS A 56 4.05 -10.76 2.96
N PRO A 57 4.50 -11.37 4.08
CA PRO A 57 5.63 -10.82 4.86
C PRO A 57 6.94 -10.65 4.07
N LEU A 58 7.22 -11.53 3.10
CA LEU A 58 8.40 -11.40 2.23
C LEU A 58 8.35 -10.15 1.35
N ALA A 59 7.18 -9.77 0.85
CA ALA A 59 7.03 -8.53 0.09
C ALA A 59 7.32 -7.29 0.96
N VAL A 60 6.98 -7.35 2.26
CA VAL A 60 7.32 -6.30 3.22
C VAL A 60 8.82 -6.26 3.49
N GLU A 61 9.46 -7.42 3.65
CA GLU A 61 10.92 -7.53 3.81
C GLU A 61 11.67 -6.91 2.63
N ASP A 62 11.24 -7.22 1.41
CA ASP A 62 11.84 -6.69 0.18
C ASP A 62 11.78 -5.15 0.11
N CYS A 63 10.74 -4.51 0.66
CA CYS A 63 10.63 -3.05 0.73
C CYS A 63 11.74 -2.40 1.57
N PHE A 64 12.41 -3.15 2.46
CA PHE A 64 13.49 -2.66 3.31
C PHE A 64 14.88 -3.14 2.88
N ASP A 65 14.98 -3.99 1.86
CA ASP A 65 16.25 -4.48 1.33
C ASP A 65 16.70 -3.65 0.13
N SER A 66 17.72 -2.82 0.34
CA SER A 66 18.29 -1.95 -0.68
C SER A 66 19.00 -2.70 -1.82
N ASN A 67 19.21 -4.02 -1.69
CA ASN A 67 19.80 -4.84 -2.74
C ASN A 67 18.76 -5.45 -3.68
N GLN A 68 17.46 -5.33 -3.36
CA GLN A 68 16.41 -5.83 -4.24
C GLN A 68 16.41 -5.11 -5.58
N VAL A 69 16.18 -5.87 -6.65
CA VAL A 69 16.02 -5.35 -8.00
C VAL A 69 14.53 -5.21 -8.34
N PRO A 70 14.16 -4.31 -9.28
CA PRO A 70 12.78 -4.22 -9.75
C PRO A 70 12.24 -5.58 -10.20
N LYS A 71 11.04 -5.93 -9.71
CA LYS A 71 10.43 -7.24 -9.93
C LYS A 71 8.91 -7.17 -9.83
N VAL A 72 8.27 -8.17 -10.41
CA VAL A 72 6.83 -8.44 -10.25
C VAL A 72 6.69 -9.86 -9.76
N GLU A 73 5.97 -10.03 -8.65
CA GLU A 73 5.74 -11.32 -8.02
C GLU A 73 4.24 -11.50 -7.76
N ASP A 74 3.73 -12.69 -8.09
CA ASP A 74 2.35 -13.05 -7.82
C ASP A 74 2.26 -13.78 -6.47
N TYR A 75 1.51 -13.19 -5.55
CA TYR A 75 1.14 -13.82 -4.29
C TYR A 75 -0.34 -14.21 -4.31
N PRO A 76 -0.77 -15.19 -3.51
CA PRO A 76 -2.20 -15.44 -3.31
C PRO A 76 -2.91 -14.16 -2.85
N GLY A 77 -3.78 -13.62 -3.69
CA GLY A 77 -4.62 -12.46 -3.39
C GLY A 77 -4.04 -11.07 -3.71
N HIS A 78 -2.79 -10.96 -4.16
CA HIS A 78 -2.21 -9.68 -4.61
C HIS A 78 -0.99 -9.87 -5.52
N THR A 79 -0.73 -8.86 -6.36
CA THR A 79 0.51 -8.75 -7.13
C THR A 79 1.42 -7.74 -6.44
N PHE A 80 2.66 -8.14 -6.17
CA PHE A 80 3.70 -7.27 -5.62
C PHE A 80 4.55 -6.71 -6.75
N ILE A 81 4.78 -5.39 -6.75
CA ILE A 81 5.60 -4.70 -7.74
C ILE A 81 6.62 -3.84 -6.99
N LEU A 82 7.89 -4.10 -7.27
CA LEU A 82 9.00 -3.26 -6.82
C LEU A 82 9.62 -2.57 -8.03
N PHE A 83 9.88 -1.27 -7.94
CA PHE A 83 10.41 -0.49 -9.05
C PHE A 83 11.29 0.66 -8.57
N ASN A 84 12.18 1.11 -9.45
CA ASN A 84 13.00 2.29 -9.21
C ASN A 84 12.31 3.53 -9.77
N ARG A 85 12.29 4.61 -8.98
CA ARG A 85 11.93 5.94 -9.44
C ARG A 85 13.20 6.71 -9.76
N TYR A 86 13.33 7.18 -10.99
CA TYR A 86 14.36 8.14 -11.39
C TYR A 86 13.75 9.54 -11.53
N SER A 87 14.48 10.56 -11.12
CA SER A 87 14.16 11.97 -11.39
C SER A 87 15.36 12.61 -12.06
N TYR A 88 15.13 13.29 -13.18
CA TYR A 88 16.13 14.09 -13.91
C TYR A 88 16.02 15.57 -13.53
#